data_AF-A0A2E3KGB4-F1
#
_entry.id   AF-A0A2E3KGB4-F1
#
_cell.length_a   1.000
_cell.length_b   1.000
_cell.length_c   1.000
_cell.angle_alpha   90.00
_cell.angle_beta   90.00
_cell.angle_gamma   90.00
#
_symmetry.space_group_name_H-M   'P 1'
#
loop_
_entity.id
_entity.type
_entity.pdbx_description
1 polymer ?
#
loop_
_entity_poly.entity_id
_entity_poly.type
_entity_poly.pdbx_seq_one_letter_code
_entity_poly.pdbx_strand_id
1 'polypeptide(L)'
;MVKKGFPSFGITQSGAFVAALKNYNLPDFILALVAKDCNSDLLERGRIDDRLSSMNDQSLELLHKVFVECEEDADGKYAQYRFFAYVSSMYHKCEVFISETIPGKSGKNHKMPIAIKNNGMYVAVGFNKSKGHAVSKKDVVKFYDVVTDVKNGEHGTQLVDAIYGSSAGFKGEAIVELEKLSKKIDPDEEFKLNFKTANFENRIYSVTKC
;
A
#
# COMPACT_ATOMS: atom_id res chain seq x y z
N MET A 1 43.39 -20.04 -3.64
CA MET A 1 43.53 -19.63 -2.22
C MET A 1 43.27 -18.14 -2.13
N VAL A 2 42.08 -17.73 -1.67
CA VAL A 2 41.77 -16.32 -1.44
C VAL A 2 42.37 -15.91 -0.10
N LYS A 3 43.18 -14.85 -0.07
CA LYS A 3 43.89 -14.38 1.14
C LYS A 3 42.86 -13.95 2.20
N LYS A 4 42.68 -14.78 3.23
CA LYS A 4 42.02 -14.39 4.49
C LYS A 4 42.82 -13.26 5.14
N GLY A 5 42.24 -12.06 5.27
CA GLY A 5 42.79 -11.02 6.16
C GLY A 5 42.88 -9.60 5.60
N PHE A 6 42.52 -9.34 4.34
CA PHE A 6 42.37 -7.95 3.87
C PHE A 6 40.91 -7.49 4.01
N PRO A 7 40.61 -6.39 4.72
CA PRO A 7 39.27 -5.78 4.70
C PRO A 7 38.98 -5.35 3.26
N SER A 8 37.81 -5.71 2.71
CA SER A 8 37.38 -5.12 1.44
C SER A 8 36.97 -3.67 1.72
N PHE A 9 37.84 -2.72 1.41
CA PHE A 9 37.48 -1.31 1.40
C PHE A 9 36.69 -1.00 0.13
N GLY A 10 35.40 -1.27 0.22
CA GLY A 10 34.38 -0.92 -0.74
C GLY A 10 33.06 -1.00 0.00
N ILE A 11 32.20 0.02 -0.15
CA ILE A 11 30.81 -0.11 0.27
C ILE A 11 30.28 -1.30 -0.52
N THR A 12 29.97 -2.41 0.14
CA THR A 12 29.26 -3.52 -0.52
C THR A 12 27.97 -2.96 -1.11
N GLN A 13 27.49 -3.50 -2.22
CA GLN A 13 26.26 -3.02 -2.84
C GLN A 13 25.11 -2.93 -1.81
N SER A 14 25.06 -3.88 -0.89
CA SER A 14 24.18 -3.90 0.29
C SER A 14 24.37 -2.70 1.21
N GLY A 15 25.62 -2.31 1.52
CA GLY A 15 25.92 -1.12 2.31
C GLY A 15 25.48 0.19 1.64
N ALA A 16 25.54 0.26 0.30
CA ALA A 16 25.06 1.42 -0.45
C ALA A 16 23.52 1.50 -0.40
N PHE A 17 22.85 0.36 -0.56
CA PHE A 17 21.39 0.27 -0.45
C PHE A 17 20.89 0.63 0.95
N VAL A 18 21.51 0.14 2.02
CA VAL A 18 21.17 0.53 3.41
C VAL A 18 21.30 2.04 3.59
N ALA A 19 22.40 2.64 3.12
CA ALA A 19 22.65 4.08 3.25
C ALA A 19 21.63 4.94 2.48
N ALA A 20 21.12 4.46 1.34
CA ALA A 20 20.06 5.13 0.61
C ALA A 20 18.70 4.96 1.32
N LEU A 21 18.31 3.71 1.61
CA LEU A 21 16.98 3.34 2.10
C LEU A 21 16.64 3.92 3.47
N LYS A 22 17.63 4.10 4.35
CA LYS A 22 17.39 4.69 5.68
C LYS A 22 16.77 6.09 5.65
N ASN A 23 16.98 6.85 4.57
CA ASN A 23 16.44 8.21 4.43
C ASN A 23 14.98 8.23 3.94
N TYR A 24 14.44 7.09 3.51
CA TYR A 24 13.08 6.99 2.96
C TYR A 24 12.01 6.69 4.03
N ASN A 25 12.42 6.47 5.29
CA ASN A 25 11.53 6.22 6.43
C ASN A 25 10.43 5.18 6.10
N LEU A 26 10.82 4.07 5.48
CA LEU A 26 9.89 3.04 5.03
C LEU A 26 9.12 2.45 6.23
N PRO A 27 7.80 2.24 6.11
CA PRO A 27 7.03 1.61 7.18
C PRO A 27 7.52 0.19 7.48
N ASP A 28 7.56 -0.17 8.77
CA ASP A 28 8.04 -1.48 9.23
C ASP A 28 7.35 -2.67 8.55
N PHE A 29 6.05 -2.57 8.29
CA PHE A 29 5.32 -3.66 7.64
C PHE A 29 5.76 -3.87 6.18
N ILE A 30 6.27 -2.84 5.49
CA ILE A 30 6.84 -2.97 4.15
C ILE A 30 8.15 -3.75 4.23
N LEU A 31 8.99 -3.46 5.21
CA LEU A 31 10.22 -4.23 5.45
C LEU A 31 9.88 -5.69 5.72
N ALA A 32 8.89 -5.96 6.58
CA ALA A 32 8.45 -7.31 6.90
C ALA A 32 7.86 -8.04 5.68
N LEU A 33 7.07 -7.34 4.87
CA LEU A 33 6.48 -7.88 3.64
C LEU A 33 7.55 -8.26 2.61
N VAL A 34 8.52 -7.37 2.38
CA VAL A 34 9.62 -7.64 1.43
C VAL A 34 10.56 -8.71 1.97
N ALA A 35 10.90 -8.69 3.26
CA ALA A 35 11.71 -9.73 3.88
C ALA A 35 11.07 -11.12 3.68
N LYS A 36 9.76 -11.23 3.95
CA LYS A 36 9.00 -12.47 3.72
C LYS A 36 9.06 -12.92 2.26
N ASP A 37 8.80 -12.00 1.33
CA ASP A 37 8.76 -12.31 -0.10
C ASP A 37 10.14 -12.70 -0.69
N CYS A 38 11.22 -12.26 -0.06
CA CYS A 38 12.60 -12.58 -0.42
C CYS A 38 13.25 -13.63 0.50
N ASN A 39 12.47 -14.29 1.36
CA ASN A 39 12.96 -15.27 2.35
C ASN A 39 14.19 -14.76 3.13
N SER A 40 14.07 -13.54 3.64
CA SER A 40 15.09 -12.83 4.40
C SER A 40 14.71 -12.77 5.87
N ASP A 41 15.74 -12.74 6.71
CA ASP A 41 15.59 -12.31 8.09
C ASP A 41 15.20 -10.82 8.15
N LEU A 42 14.54 -10.43 9.24
CA LEU A 42 14.29 -9.06 9.60
C LEU A 42 14.30 -8.94 11.12
N LEU A 43 15.17 -8.08 11.63
CA LEU A 43 15.21 -7.77 13.05
C LEU A 43 13.87 -7.15 13.50
N GLU A 44 13.27 -7.72 14.55
CA GLU A 44 11.94 -7.32 15.04
C GLU A 44 11.91 -5.90 15.63
N ARG A 45 13.03 -5.47 16.24
CA ARG A 45 13.17 -4.17 16.92
C ARG A 45 14.55 -3.61 16.67
N GLY A 46 14.65 -2.29 16.53
CA GLY A 46 15.93 -1.60 16.34
C GLY A 46 15.77 -0.34 15.51
N ARG A 47 16.88 0.36 15.26
CA ARG A 47 16.88 1.50 14.33
C ARG A 47 16.72 0.98 12.90
N ILE A 48 16.25 1.83 11.99
CA ILE A 48 16.07 1.46 10.59
C ILE A 48 17.37 0.92 9.96
N ASP A 49 18.53 1.49 10.30
CA ASP A 49 19.85 1.04 9.84
C ASP A 49 20.13 -0.41 10.26
N ASP A 50 19.86 -0.77 11.52
CA ASP A 50 20.09 -2.12 12.04
C ASP A 50 19.14 -3.13 11.39
N ARG A 51 17.87 -2.71 11.19
CA ARG A 51 16.86 -3.56 10.57
C ARG A 51 17.14 -3.83 9.10
N LEU A 52 17.49 -2.79 8.32
CA LEU A 52 17.90 -2.95 6.94
C LEU A 52 19.16 -3.82 6.84
N SER A 53 20.14 -3.61 7.72
CA SER A 53 21.38 -4.40 7.74
C SER A 53 21.17 -5.87 8.09
N SER A 54 20.04 -6.23 8.73
CA SER A 54 19.67 -7.62 9.00
C SER A 54 19.06 -8.36 7.80
N MET A 55 18.70 -7.64 6.74
CA MET A 55 18.08 -8.22 5.55
C MET A 55 19.13 -8.74 4.55
N ASN A 56 18.76 -9.73 3.75
CA ASN A 56 19.59 -10.25 2.67
C ASN A 56 19.68 -9.26 1.48
N ASP A 57 20.67 -9.47 0.61
CA ASP A 57 20.94 -8.60 -0.54
C ASP A 57 19.73 -8.48 -1.49
N GLN A 58 19.00 -9.58 -1.71
CA GLN A 58 17.82 -9.59 -2.58
C GLN A 58 16.72 -8.67 -2.06
N SER A 59 16.50 -8.64 -0.75
CA SER A 59 15.50 -7.77 -0.13
C SER A 59 15.91 -6.30 -0.23
N LEU A 60 17.19 -6.00 0.03
CA LEU A 60 17.74 -4.65 -0.07
C LEU A 60 17.69 -4.12 -1.51
N GLU A 61 18.05 -4.96 -2.48
CA GLU A 61 17.94 -4.64 -3.89
C GLU A 61 16.48 -4.38 -4.31
N LEU A 62 15.55 -5.23 -3.85
CA LEU A 62 14.13 -5.05 -4.13
C LEU A 62 13.59 -3.75 -3.53
N LEU A 63 13.90 -3.44 -2.28
CA LEU A 63 13.52 -2.18 -1.64
C LEU A 63 14.10 -0.98 -2.41
N HIS A 64 15.37 -1.06 -2.81
CA HIS A 64 16.02 -0.01 -3.58
C HIS A 64 15.35 0.25 -4.92
N LYS A 65 15.11 -0.80 -5.71
CA LYS A 65 14.39 -0.71 -7.00
C LYS A 65 13.01 -0.08 -6.84
N VAL A 66 12.27 -0.51 -5.83
CA VAL A 66 10.89 -0.07 -5.61
C VAL A 66 10.79 1.38 -5.15
N PHE A 67 11.61 1.79 -4.17
CA PHE A 67 11.42 3.05 -3.45
C PHE A 67 12.44 4.15 -3.80
N VAL A 68 13.63 3.78 -4.27
CA VAL A 68 14.67 4.75 -4.67
C VAL A 68 14.62 4.97 -6.18
N GLU A 69 14.67 3.88 -6.95
CA GLU A 69 14.70 3.96 -8.42
C GLU A 69 13.28 4.10 -9.01
N CYS A 70 12.25 3.79 -8.22
CA CYS A 70 10.85 3.78 -8.64
C CYS A 70 10.59 2.89 -9.86
N GLU A 71 11.30 1.76 -9.95
CA GLU A 71 11.14 0.81 -11.03
C GLU A 71 9.71 0.23 -11.08
N GLU A 72 9.36 -0.31 -12.24
CA GLU A 72 8.12 -1.04 -12.47
C GLU A 72 8.45 -2.48 -12.85
N ASP A 73 7.76 -3.42 -12.23
CA ASP A 73 7.82 -4.83 -12.57
C ASP A 73 6.64 -5.22 -13.46
N ALA A 74 6.82 -6.28 -14.25
CA ALA A 74 5.77 -6.78 -15.14
C ALA A 74 4.50 -7.23 -14.38
N ASP A 75 4.65 -7.63 -13.11
CA ASP A 75 3.53 -8.11 -12.30
C ASP A 75 2.77 -7.01 -11.56
N GLY A 76 3.30 -5.78 -11.51
CA GLY A 76 2.73 -4.64 -10.78
C GLY A 76 2.93 -4.73 -9.26
N LYS A 77 3.82 -5.60 -8.78
CA LYS A 77 4.16 -5.76 -7.36
C LYS A 77 4.82 -4.52 -6.79
N TYR A 78 5.69 -3.86 -7.55
CA TYR A 78 6.44 -2.67 -7.10
C TYR A 78 5.48 -1.50 -6.90
N ALA A 79 4.57 -1.31 -7.85
CA ALA A 79 3.47 -0.37 -7.73
C ALA A 79 2.58 -0.66 -6.50
N GLN A 80 2.32 -1.95 -6.22
CA GLN A 80 1.56 -2.37 -5.06
C GLN A 80 2.24 -2.02 -3.72
N TYR A 81 3.54 -2.26 -3.59
CA TYR A 81 4.29 -1.90 -2.39
C TYR A 81 4.30 -0.39 -2.16
N ARG A 82 4.51 0.40 -3.22
CA ARG A 82 4.45 1.87 -3.12
C ARG A 82 3.06 2.33 -2.70
N PHE A 83 2.00 1.72 -3.23
CA PHE A 83 0.62 2.03 -2.81
C PHE A 83 0.38 1.72 -1.34
N PHE A 84 0.85 0.57 -0.85
CA PHE A 84 0.73 0.22 0.56
C PHE A 84 1.47 1.20 1.48
N ALA A 85 2.71 1.55 1.11
CA ALA A 85 3.48 2.55 1.84
C ALA A 85 2.76 3.92 1.85
N TYR A 86 2.19 4.30 0.70
CA TYR A 86 1.41 5.53 0.56
C TYR A 86 0.20 5.54 1.50
N VAL A 87 -0.67 4.52 1.44
CA VAL A 87 -1.85 4.44 2.31
C VAL A 87 -1.45 4.43 3.78
N SER A 88 -0.42 3.67 4.17
CA SER A 88 0.08 3.67 5.55
C SER A 88 0.55 5.05 6.01
N SER A 89 1.18 5.82 5.13
CA SER A 89 1.61 7.19 5.43
C SER A 89 0.43 8.13 5.72
N MET A 90 -0.78 7.84 5.23
CA MET A 90 -1.97 8.64 5.52
C MET A 90 -2.56 8.37 6.92
N TYR A 91 -2.25 7.23 7.54
CA TYR A 91 -2.82 6.78 8.81
C TYR A 91 -1.73 6.48 9.84
N HIS A 92 -1.11 7.53 10.35
CA HIS A 92 -0.06 7.42 11.36
C HIS A 92 -0.56 6.68 12.61
N LYS A 93 0.29 5.81 13.17
CA LYS A 93 0.03 4.99 14.37
C LYS A 93 -1.15 4.02 14.26
N CYS A 94 -1.68 3.80 13.06
CA CYS A 94 -2.70 2.78 12.81
C CYS A 94 -2.05 1.45 12.44
N GLU A 95 -2.79 0.36 12.68
CA GLU A 95 -2.39 -0.98 12.30
C GLU A 95 -2.70 -1.21 10.81
N VAL A 96 -1.74 -1.76 10.08
CA VAL A 96 -1.86 -2.00 8.63
C VAL A 96 -1.93 -3.50 8.38
N PHE A 97 -2.98 -3.94 7.68
CA PHE A 97 -3.19 -5.32 7.29
C PHE A 97 -3.21 -5.43 5.76
N ILE A 98 -2.49 -6.42 5.24
CA ILE A 98 -2.43 -6.70 3.81
C ILE A 98 -3.20 -7.98 3.52
N SER A 99 -3.97 -7.98 2.43
CA SER A 99 -4.71 -9.16 1.97
C SER A 99 -5.70 -9.70 3.01
N GLU A 100 -6.32 -8.81 3.79
CA GLU A 100 -7.29 -9.15 4.83
C GLU A 100 -8.67 -9.45 4.25
N THR A 101 -9.40 -10.38 4.84
CA THR A 101 -10.77 -10.71 4.42
C THR A 101 -11.77 -10.10 5.37
N ILE A 102 -12.69 -9.28 4.84
CA ILE A 102 -13.70 -8.58 5.62
C ILE A 102 -15.10 -9.02 5.15
N PRO A 103 -15.95 -9.55 6.04
CA PRO A 103 -17.36 -9.82 5.74
C PRO A 103 -18.15 -8.54 5.43
N GLY A 104 -18.93 -8.56 4.36
CA GLY A 104 -19.92 -7.53 4.04
C GLY A 104 -21.32 -7.87 4.54
N LYS A 105 -22.23 -6.89 4.50
CA LYS A 105 -23.65 -7.06 4.88
C LYS A 105 -24.34 -8.16 4.10
N SER A 106 -23.97 -8.37 2.84
CA SER A 106 -24.50 -9.42 1.98
C SER A 106 -24.12 -10.84 2.40
N GLY A 107 -23.29 -11.00 3.44
CA GLY A 107 -22.72 -12.30 3.86
C GLY A 107 -21.53 -12.75 2.99
N LYS A 108 -21.13 -11.94 1.99
CA LYS A 108 -19.96 -12.21 1.16
C LYS A 108 -18.69 -11.72 1.86
N ASN A 109 -17.65 -12.53 1.75
CA ASN A 109 -16.31 -12.19 2.21
C ASN A 109 -15.57 -11.44 1.10
N HIS A 110 -15.08 -10.24 1.43
CA HIS A 110 -14.33 -9.41 0.49
C HIS A 110 -12.87 -9.32 0.89
N LYS A 111 -11.98 -9.67 -0.05
CA LYS A 111 -10.54 -9.58 0.16
C LYS A 111 -10.05 -8.16 -0.10
N MET A 112 -9.63 -7.46 0.95
CA MET A 112 -9.05 -6.13 0.89
C MET A 112 -7.53 -6.23 0.65
N PRO A 113 -7.00 -5.61 -0.42
CA PRO A 113 -5.54 -5.55 -0.63
C PRO A 113 -4.81 -4.90 0.55
N ILE A 114 -5.35 -3.79 1.06
CA ILE A 114 -4.91 -3.14 2.29
C ILE A 114 -6.11 -2.71 3.11
N ALA A 115 -6.03 -2.91 4.41
CA ALA A 115 -6.98 -2.45 5.40
C ALA A 115 -6.23 -1.79 6.56
N ILE A 116 -6.82 -0.74 7.11
CA ILE A 116 -6.24 0.05 8.19
C ILE A 116 -7.16 -0.05 9.39
N LYS A 117 -6.61 -0.45 10.54
CA LYS A 117 -7.32 -0.48 11.81
C LYS A 117 -6.78 0.56 12.77
N ASN A 118 -7.68 1.17 13.52
CA ASN A 118 -7.37 1.99 14.67
C ASN A 118 -8.07 1.39 15.88
N ASN A 119 -7.30 0.97 16.88
CA ASN A 119 -7.81 0.28 18.08
C ASN A 119 -8.73 -0.91 17.74
N GLY A 120 -8.33 -1.74 16.76
CA GLY A 120 -9.10 -2.92 16.33
C GLY A 120 -10.28 -2.66 15.38
N MET A 121 -10.66 -1.40 15.12
CA MET A 121 -11.75 -1.04 14.22
C MET A 121 -11.23 -0.61 12.85
N TYR A 122 -11.87 -1.06 11.75
CA TYR A 122 -11.50 -0.63 10.41
C TYR A 122 -11.84 0.84 10.19
N VAL A 123 -10.85 1.63 9.79
CA VAL A 123 -11.00 3.06 9.49
C VAL A 123 -10.79 3.37 8.01
N ALA A 124 -9.99 2.56 7.31
CA ALA A 124 -9.78 2.71 5.88
C ALA A 124 -9.54 1.38 5.16
N VAL A 125 -9.92 1.31 3.88
CA VAL A 125 -9.57 0.22 2.97
C VAL A 125 -9.02 0.77 1.67
N GLY A 126 -8.16 -0.01 1.00
CA GLY A 126 -7.52 0.43 -0.23
C GLY A 126 -7.43 -0.67 -1.30
N PHE A 127 -7.67 -0.26 -2.54
CA PHE A 127 -7.44 -1.06 -3.74
C PHE A 127 -6.42 -0.36 -4.61
N ASN A 128 -5.60 -1.12 -5.34
CA ASN A 128 -4.71 -0.57 -6.34
C ASN A 128 -4.86 -1.31 -7.64
N LYS A 129 -5.03 -0.55 -8.73
CA LYS A 129 -4.86 -1.06 -10.08
C LYS A 129 -3.42 -0.79 -10.50
N SER A 130 -2.56 -1.75 -10.17
CA SER A 130 -1.11 -1.67 -10.37
C SER A 130 -0.67 -1.88 -11.82
N LYS A 131 -1.51 -2.48 -12.67
CA LYS A 131 -1.18 -2.77 -14.08
C LYS A 131 -2.40 -2.81 -15.00
N GLY A 132 -2.11 -2.90 -16.30
CA GLY A 132 -3.10 -3.03 -17.36
C GLY A 132 -3.65 -1.68 -17.81
N HIS A 133 -4.90 -1.66 -18.27
CA HIS A 133 -5.54 -0.42 -18.71
C HIS A 133 -5.91 0.48 -17.52
N ALA A 134 -6.03 1.79 -17.78
CA ALA A 134 -6.57 2.75 -16.84
C ALA A 134 -7.86 2.27 -16.16
N VAL A 135 -8.10 2.72 -14.92
CA VAL A 135 -9.29 2.41 -14.15
C VAL A 135 -10.53 2.87 -14.93
N SER A 136 -11.43 1.92 -15.18
CA SER A 136 -12.65 2.12 -15.96
C SER A 136 -13.85 2.39 -15.06
N LYS A 137 -14.97 2.83 -15.67
CA LYS A 137 -16.26 2.97 -14.99
C LYS A 137 -16.68 1.68 -14.26
N LYS A 138 -16.48 0.52 -14.89
CA LYS A 138 -16.82 -0.78 -14.29
C LYS A 138 -15.99 -1.09 -13.04
N ASP A 139 -14.72 -0.68 -13.06
CA ASP A 139 -13.80 -0.90 -11.94
C ASP A 139 -14.23 -0.09 -10.71
N VAL A 140 -14.59 1.19 -10.89
CA VAL A 140 -15.04 2.05 -9.78
C VAL A 140 -16.41 1.65 -9.23
N VAL A 141 -17.33 1.18 -10.07
CA VAL A 141 -18.63 0.63 -9.62
C VAL A 141 -18.41 -0.59 -8.74
N LYS A 142 -17.57 -1.53 -9.20
CA LYS A 142 -17.24 -2.72 -8.40
C LYS A 142 -16.58 -2.35 -7.07
N PHE A 143 -15.65 -1.40 -7.09
CA PHE A 143 -15.00 -0.90 -5.88
C PHE A 143 -16.01 -0.28 -4.91
N TYR A 144 -16.89 0.60 -5.40
CA TYR A 144 -17.96 1.19 -4.61
C TYR A 144 -18.84 0.10 -3.97
N ASP A 145 -19.35 -0.85 -4.75
CA ASP A 145 -20.23 -1.90 -4.27
C ASP A 145 -19.59 -2.74 -3.16
N VAL A 146 -18.32 -3.11 -3.33
CA VAL A 146 -17.56 -3.89 -2.33
C VAL A 146 -17.39 -3.11 -1.04
N VAL A 147 -16.95 -1.86 -1.13
CA VAL A 147 -16.68 -1.04 0.06
C VAL A 147 -17.99 -0.69 0.77
N THR A 148 -19.05 -0.37 0.04
CA THR A 148 -20.37 -0.10 0.64
C THR A 148 -20.93 -1.35 1.30
N ASP A 149 -20.73 -2.54 0.75
CA ASP A 149 -21.16 -3.79 1.40
C ASP A 149 -20.38 -4.04 2.71
N VAL A 150 -19.07 -3.75 2.72
CA VAL A 150 -18.25 -3.83 3.94
C VAL A 150 -18.65 -2.77 4.98
N LYS A 151 -18.84 -1.51 4.56
CA LYS A 151 -19.28 -0.40 5.40
C LYS A 151 -20.58 -0.71 6.14
N ASN A 152 -21.52 -1.35 5.43
CA ASN A 152 -22.82 -1.73 5.99
C ASN A 152 -22.79 -3.07 6.76
N GLY A 153 -21.65 -3.77 6.78
CA GLY A 153 -21.45 -5.00 7.53
C GLY A 153 -21.06 -4.76 8.99
N GLU A 154 -20.90 -5.85 9.74
CA GLU A 154 -20.64 -5.82 11.20
C GLU A 154 -19.38 -5.04 11.59
N HIS A 155 -18.35 -5.07 10.74
CA HIS A 155 -17.06 -4.42 11.03
C HIS A 155 -16.91 -3.03 10.38
N GLY A 156 -17.93 -2.54 9.68
CA GLY A 156 -17.86 -1.34 8.84
C GLY A 156 -18.15 -0.03 9.56
N THR A 157 -18.62 -0.05 10.80
CA THR A 157 -19.17 1.15 11.49
C THR A 157 -18.22 2.35 11.45
N GLN A 158 -16.93 2.16 11.73
CA GLN A 158 -15.93 3.24 11.73
C GLN A 158 -15.16 3.40 10.41
N LEU A 159 -15.55 2.68 9.36
CA LEU A 159 -14.92 2.79 8.06
C LEU A 159 -15.30 4.15 7.44
N VAL A 160 -14.33 5.06 7.35
CA VAL A 160 -14.55 6.44 6.89
C VAL A 160 -13.86 6.73 5.57
N ASP A 161 -12.91 5.91 5.15
CA ASP A 161 -12.15 6.14 3.93
C ASP A 161 -12.01 4.88 3.06
N ALA A 162 -12.18 5.07 1.76
CA ALA A 162 -11.94 4.07 0.75
C ALA A 162 -11.08 4.65 -0.36
N ILE A 163 -9.89 4.07 -0.57
CA ILE A 163 -8.87 4.61 -1.46
C ILE A 163 -8.72 3.70 -2.67
N TYR A 164 -8.96 4.22 -3.86
CA TYR A 164 -8.61 3.54 -5.10
C TYR A 164 -7.32 4.15 -5.66
N GLY A 165 -6.22 3.43 -5.57
CA GLY A 165 -4.96 3.71 -6.23
C GLY A 165 -4.91 3.23 -7.68
N SER A 166 -4.20 3.95 -8.55
CA SER A 166 -3.77 3.38 -9.82
C SER A 166 -2.41 3.90 -10.25
N SER A 167 -1.60 2.99 -10.77
CA SER A 167 -0.39 3.32 -11.54
C SER A 167 -0.63 3.30 -13.05
N ALA A 168 -1.80 2.82 -13.49
CA ALA A 168 -2.23 2.84 -14.88
C ALA A 168 -3.10 4.06 -15.24
N GLY A 169 -3.34 4.96 -14.27
CA GLY A 169 -4.20 6.13 -14.40
C GLY A 169 -5.70 5.82 -14.32
N PHE A 170 -6.50 6.88 -14.42
CA PHE A 170 -7.97 6.83 -14.39
C PHE A 170 -8.55 7.35 -15.70
N LYS A 171 -9.57 6.68 -16.23
CA LYS A 171 -10.41 7.28 -17.28
C LYS A 171 -11.26 8.38 -16.66
N GLY A 172 -11.42 9.51 -17.35
CA GLY A 172 -12.23 10.64 -16.85
C GLY A 172 -13.66 10.24 -16.47
N GLU A 173 -14.29 9.36 -17.26
CA GLU A 173 -15.62 8.80 -16.96
C GLU A 173 -15.69 8.01 -15.65
N ALA A 174 -14.57 7.40 -15.22
CA ALA A 174 -14.50 6.63 -13.99
C ALA A 174 -14.46 7.56 -12.77
N ILE A 175 -13.73 8.67 -12.86
CA ILE A 175 -13.67 9.69 -11.80
C ILE A 175 -15.07 10.30 -11.61
N VAL A 176 -15.71 10.71 -12.70
CA VAL A 176 -17.06 11.30 -12.67
C VAL A 176 -18.10 10.31 -12.12
N GLU A 177 -17.99 9.02 -12.46
CA GLU A 177 -18.90 8.03 -11.90
C GLU A 177 -18.68 7.83 -10.40
N LEU A 178 -17.44 7.76 -9.93
CA LEU A 178 -17.15 7.58 -8.51
C LEU A 178 -17.65 8.78 -7.69
N GLU A 179 -17.51 10.01 -8.19
CA GLU A 179 -18.10 11.22 -7.58
C GLU A 179 -19.64 11.16 -7.55
N LYS A 180 -20.29 10.65 -8.61
CA LYS A 180 -21.75 10.47 -8.59
C LYS A 180 -22.19 9.44 -7.56
N LEU A 181 -21.42 8.37 -7.40
CA LEU A 181 -21.69 7.32 -6.42
C LEU A 181 -21.41 7.80 -4.98
N SER A 182 -20.35 8.58 -4.74
CA SER A 182 -20.00 9.11 -3.42
C SER A 182 -21.12 9.99 -2.85
N LYS A 183 -21.84 10.73 -3.71
CA LYS A 183 -22.99 11.57 -3.35
C LYS A 183 -24.26 10.80 -2.94
N LYS A 184 -24.30 9.48 -3.13
CA LYS A 184 -25.42 8.65 -2.66
C LYS A 184 -25.35 8.35 -1.16
N ILE A 185 -24.19 8.56 -0.54
CA ILE A 185 -24.00 8.39 0.89
C ILE A 185 -24.61 9.59 1.60
N ASP A 186 -25.35 9.30 2.67
CA ASP A 186 -25.95 10.32 3.52
C ASP A 186 -24.84 11.25 4.07
N PRO A 187 -24.90 12.57 3.79
CA PRO A 187 -23.90 13.50 4.28
C PRO A 187 -23.89 13.64 5.81
N ASP A 188 -24.98 13.29 6.49
CA ASP A 188 -25.16 13.48 7.93
C ASP A 188 -24.79 12.22 8.75
N GLU A 189 -24.29 11.17 8.09
CA GLU A 189 -23.79 9.96 8.77
C GLU A 189 -22.51 10.27 9.59
N GLU A 190 -22.51 9.96 10.89
CA GLU A 190 -21.40 10.22 11.83
C GLU A 190 -20.05 9.70 11.31
N PHE A 191 -20.06 8.51 10.69
CA PHE A 191 -18.90 7.90 10.05
C PHE A 191 -19.06 7.88 8.53
N LYS A 192 -19.36 9.03 7.92
CA LYS A 192 -19.49 9.15 6.46
C LYS A 192 -18.29 8.52 5.74
N LEU A 193 -18.59 7.61 4.83
CA LEU A 193 -17.59 6.96 3.98
C LEU A 193 -17.16 7.90 2.83
N ASN A 194 -15.86 8.19 2.75
CA ASN A 194 -15.27 9.02 1.73
C ASN A 194 -14.54 8.17 0.69
N PHE A 195 -14.82 8.41 -0.59
CA PHE A 195 -14.10 7.77 -1.68
C PHE A 195 -12.99 8.69 -2.19
N LYS A 196 -11.76 8.17 -2.24
CA LYS A 196 -10.57 8.89 -2.69
C LYS A 196 -9.94 8.15 -3.85
N THR A 197 -9.45 8.89 -4.84
CA THR A 197 -8.59 8.33 -5.90
C THR A 197 -7.16 8.76 -5.65
N ALA A 198 -6.21 7.85 -5.85
CA ALA A 198 -4.78 8.12 -5.74
C ALA A 198 -4.10 7.73 -7.05
N ASN A 199 -3.55 8.69 -7.77
CA ASN A 199 -2.84 8.44 -9.01
C ASN A 199 -1.33 8.46 -8.77
N PHE A 200 -0.61 7.49 -9.32
CA PHE A 200 0.84 7.48 -9.28
C PHE A 200 1.37 8.16 -10.55
N GLU A 201 1.81 9.40 -10.42
CA GLU A 201 2.39 10.18 -11.51
C GLU A 201 3.68 10.85 -11.04
N ASN A 202 4.67 10.98 -11.93
CA ASN A 202 5.96 11.59 -11.60
C ASN A 202 6.64 10.96 -10.37
N ARG A 203 6.49 9.64 -10.20
CA ARG A 203 7.04 8.85 -9.08
C ARG A 203 6.42 9.14 -7.71
N ILE A 204 5.30 9.86 -7.67
CA ILE A 204 4.62 10.24 -6.42
C ILE A 204 3.14 9.87 -6.52
N TYR A 205 2.56 9.38 -5.42
CA TYR A 205 1.10 9.26 -5.31
C TYR A 205 0.48 10.60 -4.94
N SER A 206 -0.48 11.06 -5.74
CA SER A 206 -1.31 12.23 -5.45
C SER A 206 -2.77 11.84 -5.28
N VAL A 207 -3.42 12.29 -4.19
CA VAL A 207 -4.85 12.05 -3.96
C VAL A 207 -5.69 13.16 -4.55
N THR A 208 -6.72 12.75 -5.30
CA THR A 208 -7.85 13.60 -5.67
C THR A 208 -9.06 13.12 -4.88
N LYS A 209 -9.64 14.01 -4.05
CA LYS A 209 -10.90 13.72 -3.38
C LYS A 209 -12.02 13.72 -4.42
N CYS A 210 -12.89 12.73 -4.34
CA CYS A 210 -14.08 12.56 -5.19
C CYS A 210 -15.36 12.83 -4.39
#